data_AF-A0A8W8IHZ5-F1
#
_entry.id   AF-A0A8W8IHZ5-F1
#
_cell.length_a   1.000
_cell.length_b   1.000
_cell.length_c   1.000
_cell.angle_alpha   90.00
_cell.angle_beta   90.00
_cell.angle_gamma   90.00
#
_symmetry.space_group_name_H-M   'P 1'
#
loop_
_entity.id
_entity.type
_entity.pdbx_description
1 polymer ?
#
loop_
_entity_poly.entity_id
_entity_poly.type
_entity_poly.pdbx_seq_one_letter_code
_entity_poly.pdbx_strand_id
1 'polypeptide(L)'
;MESEFICGCCSDLLIQPTTLTCGHSFCRLCLAQWFTQSRKRTCPFCQQAYLGCPGVNITIKNLIEKSYSRKLSEREVEVRSVENEELIRKFEQSLQGVAQTTGSQNRLQGNVFQNVGNLRFQGFCSGICVMGGIILLLYLVMFWRNSGSDLLIHKPPIRWSTNDVVQWLTDLGSWTVDYRMEAMRNEIDGRLLVAADNASLETILNVTNVLHKKAISNAIWQLKEFNMKLPGSLWEYKALHPGRSLFLVYGMKDFPRTTLLYVYFFEYDEIFLPFLHSTYPENTDIPSIHLYDDPSLRQEIEFLTYFTILPYWVVSKFCWAWFDVHFYICSMMFVNCATLTFLEAMAFKKLFPMNKEYCIAGLRSYGKGLMSTFFFLMVWPIVPSLICDFFFYSVLFFTPFYNVDKIWKERI
;
A
#
# COMPACT_ATOMS: atom_id res chain seq x y z
N MET A 1 41.89 4.15 -15.44
CA MET A 1 41.43 4.74 -14.17
C MET A 1 41.50 6.26 -14.16
N GLU A 2 42.61 6.93 -14.53
CA GLU A 2 42.64 8.41 -14.60
C GLU A 2 41.63 8.98 -15.61
N SER A 3 41.42 8.31 -16.74
CA SER A 3 40.54 8.72 -17.84
C SER A 3 39.06 8.87 -17.45
N GLU A 4 38.60 8.27 -16.35
CA GLU A 4 37.20 8.29 -15.92
C GLU A 4 36.84 9.58 -15.15
N PHE A 5 37.84 10.34 -14.69
CA PHE A 5 37.66 11.57 -13.91
C PHE A 5 38.10 12.83 -14.66
N ILE A 6 38.25 12.73 -15.98
CA ILE A 6 38.64 13.84 -16.84
C ILE A 6 37.39 14.57 -17.34
N CYS A 7 37.40 15.89 -17.22
CA CYS A 7 36.36 16.76 -17.74
C CYS A 7 36.40 16.81 -19.27
N GLY A 8 35.29 16.48 -19.93
CA GLY A 8 35.18 16.53 -21.40
C GLY A 8 35.28 17.94 -22.01
N CYS A 9 35.34 19.00 -21.21
CA CYS A 9 35.50 20.39 -21.70
C CYS A 9 36.95 20.89 -21.62
N CYS A 10 37.61 20.73 -20.46
CA CYS A 10 38.98 21.19 -20.27
C CYS A 10 40.02 20.09 -20.44
N SER A 11 39.60 18.84 -20.66
CA SER A 11 40.46 17.65 -20.79
C SER A 11 41.40 17.43 -19.60
N ASP A 12 40.95 17.85 -18.41
CA ASP A 12 41.71 17.80 -17.17
C ASP A 12 40.86 17.25 -16.00
N LEU A 13 41.48 16.98 -14.85
CA LEU A 13 40.80 16.40 -13.68
C LEU A 13 39.60 17.26 -13.23
N LEU A 14 38.48 16.59 -12.95
CA LEU A 14 37.24 17.26 -12.54
C LEU A 14 37.38 17.99 -11.20
N ILE A 15 37.20 19.32 -11.20
CA ILE A 15 37.01 20.14 -9.98
C ILE A 15 35.53 20.43 -9.78
N GLN A 16 35.02 20.18 -8.57
CA GLN A 16 33.61 20.34 -8.23
C GLN A 16 32.71 19.68 -9.31
N PRO A 17 32.86 18.35 -9.52
CA PRO A 17 32.19 17.64 -10.60
C PRO A 17 30.68 17.85 -10.53
N THR A 18 30.09 18.35 -11.59
CA THR A 18 28.65 18.61 -11.70
C THR A 18 28.07 17.66 -12.74
N THR A 19 27.23 16.73 -12.31
CA THR A 19 26.60 15.73 -13.18
C THR A 19 25.26 16.26 -13.69
N LEU A 20 25.09 16.28 -15.01
CA LEU A 20 23.85 16.73 -15.66
C LEU A 20 22.83 15.58 -15.71
N THR A 21 21.56 15.90 -16.01
CA THR A 21 20.47 14.91 -16.16
C THR A 21 20.72 13.87 -17.25
N CYS A 22 21.61 14.15 -18.20
CA CYS A 22 22.05 13.20 -19.24
C CYS A 22 23.19 12.26 -18.78
N GLY A 23 23.63 12.34 -17.53
CA GLY A 23 24.67 11.49 -16.95
C GLY A 23 26.12 11.97 -17.15
N HIS A 24 26.37 12.95 -18.02
CA HIS A 24 27.71 13.51 -18.23
C HIS A 24 28.12 14.44 -17.08
N SER A 25 29.40 14.39 -16.68
CA SER A 25 29.96 15.18 -15.59
C SER A 25 31.04 16.14 -16.08
N PHE A 26 30.99 17.39 -15.61
CA PHE A 26 31.94 18.45 -15.99
C PHE A 26 32.39 19.24 -14.76
N CYS A 27 33.49 19.99 -14.87
CA CYS A 27 33.87 20.95 -13.84
C CYS A 27 32.77 22.02 -13.69
N ARG A 28 32.53 22.46 -12.46
CA ARG A 28 31.58 23.53 -12.14
C ARG A 28 31.85 24.79 -12.97
N LEU A 29 33.13 25.15 -13.10
CA LEU A 29 33.60 26.29 -13.89
C LEU A 29 33.38 26.08 -15.40
N CYS A 30 33.71 24.90 -15.94
CA CYS A 30 33.52 24.61 -17.37
C CYS A 30 32.05 24.73 -17.78
N LEU A 31 31.14 24.27 -16.91
CA LEU A 31 29.70 24.42 -17.15
C LEU A 31 29.26 25.90 -17.09
N ALA A 32 29.84 26.69 -16.19
CA ALA A 32 29.58 28.14 -16.10
C ALA A 32 30.09 28.90 -17.34
N GLN A 33 31.28 28.56 -17.83
CA GLN A 33 31.85 29.10 -19.07
C GLN A 33 31.00 28.73 -20.28
N TRP A 34 30.61 27.46 -20.41
CA TRP A 34 29.74 26.98 -21.48
C TRP A 34 28.40 27.73 -21.51
N PHE A 35 27.76 27.91 -20.35
CA PHE A 35 26.51 28.66 -20.25
C PHE A 35 26.69 30.13 -20.62
N THR A 36 27.81 30.74 -20.23
CA THR A 36 28.11 32.14 -20.55
C THR A 36 28.30 32.35 -22.06
N GLN A 37 28.94 31.40 -22.74
CA GLN A 37 29.21 31.44 -24.18
C GLN A 37 27.98 31.07 -25.01
N SER A 38 27.36 29.93 -24.72
CA SER A 38 26.27 29.38 -25.53
C SER A 38 24.92 30.06 -25.25
N ARG A 39 24.78 30.69 -24.07
CA ARG A 39 23.50 31.18 -23.51
C ARG A 39 22.42 30.10 -23.46
N LYS A 40 22.80 28.81 -23.51
CA LYS A 40 21.92 27.64 -23.53
C LYS A 40 22.21 26.74 -22.33
N ARG A 41 21.16 26.08 -21.82
CA ARG A 41 21.26 25.05 -20.77
C ARG A 41 21.33 23.65 -21.37
N THR A 42 22.34 23.43 -22.19
CA THR A 42 22.57 22.15 -22.87
C THR A 42 23.88 21.53 -22.41
N CYS A 43 23.96 20.21 -22.45
CA CYS A 43 25.19 19.49 -22.21
C CYS A 43 26.24 19.87 -23.28
N PRO A 44 27.48 20.27 -22.89
CA PRO A 44 28.55 20.57 -23.86
C PRO A 44 28.88 19.40 -24.80
N PHE A 45 28.67 18.16 -24.33
CA PHE A 45 29.03 16.94 -25.07
C PHE A 45 27.88 16.43 -25.95
N CYS A 46 26.71 16.16 -25.38
CA CYS A 46 25.58 15.57 -26.11
C CYS A 46 24.49 16.56 -26.54
N GLN A 47 24.65 17.85 -26.23
CA GLN A 47 23.69 18.93 -26.53
C GLN A 47 22.28 18.75 -25.93
N GLN A 48 22.05 17.73 -25.12
CA GLN A 48 20.77 17.51 -24.44
C GLN A 48 20.52 18.61 -23.40
N ALA A 49 19.32 19.18 -23.40
CA ALA A 49 18.91 20.16 -22.40
C ALA A 49 18.84 19.52 -21.01
N TYR A 50 19.36 20.23 -20.00
CA TYR A 50 19.25 19.80 -18.60
C TYR A 50 18.29 20.71 -17.84
N LEU A 51 17.49 20.11 -16.95
CA LEU A 51 16.46 20.79 -16.16
C LEU A 51 16.96 21.05 -14.74
N GLY A 52 16.52 22.16 -14.14
CA GLY A 52 16.86 22.52 -12.75
C GLY A 52 18.27 23.12 -12.57
N CYS A 53 18.74 23.09 -11.31
CA CYS A 53 20.05 23.58 -10.89
C CYS A 53 20.94 22.36 -10.58
N PRO A 54 21.79 21.90 -11.53
CA PRO A 54 22.61 20.72 -11.30
C PRO A 54 23.65 21.03 -10.21
N GLY A 55 23.60 20.26 -9.12
CA GLY A 55 24.51 20.39 -7.98
C GLY A 55 25.82 19.62 -8.17
N VAL A 56 26.80 19.91 -7.31
CA VAL A 56 28.06 19.16 -7.27
C VAL A 56 27.78 17.72 -6.82
N ASN A 57 28.27 16.76 -7.60
CA ASN A 57 28.23 15.34 -7.28
C ASN A 57 29.28 15.02 -6.22
N ILE A 58 28.83 14.96 -4.96
CA ILE A 58 29.67 14.70 -3.79
C ILE A 58 30.38 13.35 -3.86
N THR A 59 29.77 12.34 -4.49
CA THR A 59 30.35 10.99 -4.59
C THR A 59 31.58 11.00 -5.50
N ILE A 60 31.46 11.60 -6.69
CA ILE A 60 32.60 11.73 -7.62
C ILE A 60 33.68 12.61 -6.98
N LYS A 61 33.30 13.71 -6.32
CA LYS A 61 34.23 14.58 -5.61
C LYS A 61 35.06 13.81 -4.57
N ASN A 62 34.42 13.04 -3.69
CA ASN A 62 35.09 12.27 -2.65
C ASN A 62 36.04 11.19 -3.23
N LEU A 63 35.65 10.57 -4.35
CA LEU A 63 36.50 9.57 -5.03
C LEU A 63 37.75 10.21 -5.63
N ILE A 64 37.63 11.39 -6.24
CA ILE A 64 38.76 12.15 -6.78
C ILE A 64 39.67 12.64 -5.65
N GLU A 65 39.11 13.18 -4.57
CA GLU A 65 39.88 13.61 -3.39
C GLU A 65 40.67 12.45 -2.79
N LYS A 66 40.07 11.25 -2.67
CA LYS A 66 40.76 10.08 -2.12
C LYS A 66 41.87 9.54 -3.03
N SER A 67 41.67 9.58 -4.35
CA SER A 67 42.54 8.89 -5.31
C SER A 67 43.59 9.81 -5.93
N TYR A 68 43.32 11.12 -6.02
CA TYR A 68 44.12 12.11 -6.74
C TYR A 68 44.27 13.45 -5.98
N SER A 69 44.28 13.41 -4.65
CA SER A 69 44.34 14.60 -3.76
C SER A 69 45.38 15.65 -4.17
N ARG A 70 46.61 15.22 -4.48
CA ARG A 70 47.70 16.12 -4.89
C ARG A 70 47.38 16.86 -6.20
N LYS A 71 47.01 16.12 -7.26
CA LYS A 71 46.66 16.68 -8.57
C LYS A 71 45.43 17.61 -8.46
N LEU A 72 44.45 17.26 -7.63
CA LEU A 72 43.29 18.11 -7.38
C LEU A 72 43.70 19.43 -6.71
N SER A 73 44.57 19.41 -5.70
CA SER A 73 45.00 20.64 -5.00
C SER A 73 45.79 21.59 -5.89
N GLU A 74 46.65 21.07 -6.78
CA GLU A 74 47.41 21.86 -7.75
C GLU A 74 46.45 22.54 -8.74
N ARG A 75 45.44 21.79 -9.22
CA ARG A 75 44.41 22.32 -10.12
C ARG A 75 43.50 23.35 -9.44
N GLU A 76 43.16 23.15 -8.17
CA GLU A 76 42.37 24.13 -7.40
C GLU A 76 43.10 25.45 -7.20
N VAL A 77 44.43 25.44 -7.14
CA VAL A 77 45.23 26.69 -7.11
C VAL A 77 45.24 27.35 -8.48
N GLU A 78 45.42 26.57 -9.56
CA GLU A 78 45.44 27.08 -10.93
C GLU A 78 44.11 27.74 -11.34
N VAL A 79 43.00 27.12 -10.95
CA VAL A 79 41.65 27.57 -11.32
C VAL A 79 41.14 28.71 -10.43
N ARG A 80 41.78 28.95 -9.28
CA ARG A 80 41.37 29.99 -8.33
C ARG A 80 41.78 31.37 -8.82
N SER A 81 40.83 32.05 -9.46
CA SER A 81 40.91 33.45 -9.82
C SER A 81 39.59 34.16 -9.51
N VAL A 82 39.66 35.46 -9.24
CA VAL A 82 38.47 36.30 -8.97
C VAL A 82 37.49 36.25 -10.15
N GLU A 83 38.02 36.19 -11.39
CA GLU A 83 37.23 36.09 -12.61
C GLU A 83 36.46 34.75 -12.69
N ASN A 84 37.12 33.64 -12.36
CA ASN A 84 36.50 32.32 -12.36
C ASN A 84 35.43 32.18 -11.27
N GLU A 85 35.67 32.73 -10.09
CA GLU A 85 34.69 32.78 -9.01
C GLU A 85 33.46 33.61 -9.40
N GLU A 86 33.66 34.76 -10.05
CA GLU A 86 32.57 35.61 -10.54
C GLU A 86 31.76 34.92 -11.66
N LEU A 87 32.41 34.14 -12.54
CA LEU A 87 31.73 33.33 -13.56
C LEU A 87 30.83 32.27 -12.94
N ILE A 88 31.32 31.56 -11.91
CA ILE A 88 30.53 30.57 -11.18
C ILE A 88 29.35 31.25 -10.48
N ARG A 89 29.57 32.40 -9.83
CA ARG A 89 28.52 33.16 -9.15
C ARG A 89 27.42 33.63 -10.11
N LYS A 90 27.79 34.19 -11.27
CA LYS A 90 26.84 34.58 -12.32
C LYS A 90 26.06 33.38 -12.84
N PHE A 91 26.72 32.24 -13.03
CA PHE A 91 26.06 31.02 -13.43
C PHE A 91 25.05 30.54 -12.38
N GLU A 92 25.40 30.58 -11.09
CA GLU A 92 24.49 30.23 -9.98
C GLU A 92 23.29 31.18 -9.89
N GLN A 93 23.53 32.48 -10.00
CA GLN A 93 22.46 33.48 -10.06
C GLN A 93 21.55 33.27 -11.26
N SER A 94 22.09 32.88 -12.42
CA SER A 94 21.28 32.57 -13.60
C SER A 94 20.42 31.31 -13.42
N LEU A 95 20.90 30.34 -12.63
CA LEU A 95 20.13 29.15 -12.26
C LEU A 95 19.03 29.49 -11.26
N GLN A 96 19.30 30.38 -10.31
CA GLN A 96 18.34 30.87 -9.31
C GLN A 96 17.30 31.83 -9.90
N GLY A 97 17.66 32.68 -10.88
CA GLY A 97 16.75 33.61 -11.55
C GLY A 97 15.65 32.95 -12.38
N VAL A 98 15.85 31.69 -12.80
CA VAL A 98 14.80 30.89 -13.43
C VAL A 98 13.82 30.33 -12.41
N ALA A 99 14.18 30.19 -11.13
CA ALA A 99 13.19 29.86 -10.10
C ALA A 99 12.12 30.96 -9.92
N GLN A 100 12.35 32.18 -10.43
CA GLN A 100 11.40 33.30 -10.36
C GLN A 100 10.79 33.69 -11.73
N THR A 101 11.37 33.28 -12.86
CA THR A 101 10.85 33.60 -14.21
C THR A 101 10.20 32.44 -14.96
N THR A 102 10.30 31.19 -14.49
CA THR A 102 9.31 30.14 -14.82
C THR A 102 8.05 30.25 -13.95
N GLY A 103 7.63 31.49 -13.62
CA GLY A 103 6.37 31.81 -12.94
C GLY A 103 5.28 32.34 -13.88
N SER A 104 5.55 32.51 -15.18
CA SER A 104 4.56 33.00 -16.14
C SER A 104 4.75 32.32 -17.50
N GLN A 105 3.70 31.64 -17.96
CA GLN A 105 3.58 31.00 -19.28
C GLN A 105 4.39 29.71 -19.52
N ASN A 106 4.02 28.66 -18.80
CA ASN A 106 3.55 27.44 -19.46
C ASN A 106 2.41 26.83 -18.64
N ARG A 107 1.24 27.48 -18.77
CA ARG A 107 -0.05 26.79 -18.71
C ARG A 107 -0.22 26.12 -20.06
N LEU A 108 -0.02 24.81 -20.11
CA LEU A 108 -0.82 23.81 -20.82
C LEU A 108 -0.16 22.45 -20.51
N GLN A 109 -0.78 21.70 -19.58
CA GLN A 109 -0.34 20.44 -18.93
C GLN A 109 0.80 20.59 -17.89
N GLY A 110 0.69 20.18 -16.63
CA GLY A 110 -0.36 19.42 -15.95
C GLY A 110 -0.36 19.71 -14.46
N ASN A 111 -1.37 20.47 -14.03
CA ASN A 111 -1.77 20.67 -12.65
C ASN A 111 -2.76 19.58 -12.25
N VAL A 112 -2.36 18.64 -11.38
CA VAL A 112 -3.29 17.85 -10.55
C VAL A 112 -2.82 17.76 -9.09
N PHE A 113 -1.59 18.14 -8.74
CA PHE A 113 -1.11 18.06 -7.36
C PHE A 113 -0.35 19.31 -6.95
N GLN A 114 -1.08 20.36 -6.58
CA GLN A 114 -0.69 21.37 -5.57
C GLN A 114 -1.71 22.51 -5.60
N ASN A 115 -2.74 22.38 -4.76
CA ASN A 115 -3.42 23.52 -4.14
C ASN A 115 -4.22 23.04 -2.92
N VAL A 116 -3.48 22.57 -1.91
CA VAL A 116 -3.81 22.85 -0.51
C VAL A 116 -2.50 23.31 0.11
N GLY A 117 -2.28 24.62 0.14
CA GLY A 117 -1.01 25.17 0.57
C GLY A 117 -0.92 26.68 0.58
N ASN A 118 -2.05 27.38 0.76
CA ASN A 118 -2.04 28.75 1.23
C ASN A 118 -3.00 28.87 2.43
N LEU A 119 -2.74 28.07 3.47
CA LEU A 119 -3.11 28.44 4.83
C LEU A 119 -1.81 28.77 5.56
N ARG A 120 -1.66 30.05 5.85
CA ARG A 120 -0.62 30.63 6.70
C ARG A 120 -0.77 30.05 8.11
N PHE A 121 -0.07 28.96 8.43
CA PHE A 121 0.09 28.49 9.80
C PHE A 121 1.39 29.07 10.37
N GLN A 122 1.21 30.03 11.25
CA GLN A 122 2.25 30.74 11.96
C GLN A 122 3.01 29.78 12.91
N GLY A 123 4.34 29.76 12.76
CA GLY A 123 5.33 29.63 13.85
C GLY A 123 5.35 28.36 14.70
N PHE A 124 6.47 27.64 14.62
CA PHE A 124 7.07 26.79 15.66
C PHE A 124 6.48 25.39 15.93
N CYS A 125 5.19 25.10 15.68
CA CYS A 125 4.63 23.76 15.96
C CYS A 125 4.85 22.70 14.86
N SER A 126 5.26 23.10 13.64
CA SER A 126 5.34 22.20 12.48
C SER A 126 6.49 21.18 12.55
N GLY A 127 7.66 21.57 13.04
CA GLY A 127 8.80 20.66 13.19
C GLY A 127 8.54 19.58 14.25
N ILE A 128 7.89 19.94 15.35
CA ILE A 128 7.53 19.02 16.44
C ILE A 128 6.41 18.07 16.00
N CYS A 129 5.45 18.52 15.18
CA CYS A 129 4.42 17.65 14.62
C CYS A 129 4.95 16.73 13.51
N VAL A 130 5.93 17.17 12.70
CA VAL A 130 6.56 16.31 11.68
C VAL A 130 7.49 15.29 12.32
N MET A 131 8.33 15.71 13.27
CA MET A 131 9.17 14.79 14.04
C MET A 131 8.31 13.88 14.94
N GLY A 132 7.25 14.39 15.55
CA GLY A 132 6.26 13.62 16.29
C GLY A 132 5.47 12.66 15.40
N GLY A 133 5.19 13.04 14.16
CA GLY A 133 4.59 12.17 13.15
C GLY A 133 5.53 11.05 12.70
N ILE A 134 6.82 11.35 12.51
CA ILE A 134 7.85 10.34 12.20
C ILE A 134 8.07 9.42 13.39
N ILE A 135 8.13 9.95 14.62
CA ILE A 135 8.26 9.17 15.85
C ILE A 135 7.01 8.33 16.10
N LEU A 136 5.80 8.87 15.85
CA LEU A 136 4.55 8.11 15.92
C LEU A 136 4.52 7.03 14.85
N LEU A 137 5.01 7.30 13.65
CA LEU A 137 5.07 6.34 12.56
C LEU A 137 6.09 5.24 12.89
N LEU A 138 7.28 5.57 13.40
CA LEU A 138 8.26 4.61 13.90
C LEU A 138 7.79 3.83 15.14
N TYR A 139 7.06 4.48 16.04
CA TYR A 139 6.43 3.85 17.19
C TYR A 139 5.33 2.89 16.73
N LEU A 140 4.49 3.28 15.77
CA LEU A 140 3.52 2.40 15.15
C LEU A 140 4.25 1.25 14.44
N VAL A 141 5.26 1.50 13.62
CA VAL A 141 6.09 0.47 12.97
C VAL A 141 6.62 -0.55 13.99
N MET A 142 7.17 -0.08 15.11
CA MET A 142 7.70 -0.93 16.17
C MET A 142 6.58 -1.63 16.94
N PHE A 143 5.51 -0.92 17.28
CA PHE A 143 4.32 -1.44 17.95
C PHE A 143 3.65 -2.53 17.13
N TRP A 144 3.50 -2.34 15.81
CA TRP A 144 2.90 -3.31 14.88
C TRP A 144 3.83 -4.49 14.59
N ARG A 145 5.15 -4.26 14.48
CA ARG A 145 6.14 -5.34 14.41
C ARG A 145 6.11 -6.22 15.66
N ASN A 146 5.82 -5.63 16.82
CA ASN A 146 5.68 -6.36 18.09
C ASN A 146 4.27 -6.96 18.29
N SER A 147 3.22 -6.30 17.78
CA SER A 147 1.84 -6.79 17.83
C SER A 147 1.61 -8.00 16.91
N GLY A 148 2.41 -8.13 15.83
CA GLY A 148 2.35 -9.24 14.88
C GLY A 148 3.06 -10.52 15.33
N SER A 149 4.11 -10.40 16.14
CA SER A 149 4.98 -11.53 16.51
C SER A 149 4.37 -12.53 17.49
N ASP A 150 3.34 -12.11 18.24
CA ASP A 150 2.67 -12.94 19.26
C ASP A 150 1.31 -13.50 18.79
N LEU A 151 0.94 -13.34 17.51
CA LEU A 151 -0.30 -13.96 17.02
C LEU A 151 -0.17 -15.48 16.95
N LEU A 152 -1.17 -16.17 17.53
CA LEU A 152 -1.27 -17.63 17.56
C LEU A 152 -1.14 -18.28 16.17
N ILE A 153 -1.52 -17.56 15.12
CA ILE A 153 -1.55 -18.04 13.73
C ILE A 153 -0.15 -18.38 13.20
N HIS A 154 0.87 -17.65 13.64
CA HIS A 154 2.25 -17.91 13.24
C HIS A 154 2.90 -19.03 14.06
N LYS A 155 2.23 -19.51 15.10
CA LYS A 155 2.72 -20.53 16.03
C LYS A 155 2.02 -21.87 15.74
N PRO A 156 2.75 -22.94 15.39
CA PRO A 156 2.12 -24.23 15.13
C PRO A 156 1.46 -24.78 16.42
N PRO A 157 0.32 -25.49 16.31
CA PRO A 157 -0.42 -26.03 17.46
C PRO A 157 0.45 -26.81 18.45
N ILE A 158 1.44 -27.55 17.97
CA ILE A 158 2.34 -28.35 18.82
C ILE A 158 3.21 -27.53 19.79
N ARG A 159 3.36 -26.23 19.56
CA ARG A 159 4.12 -25.30 20.41
C ARG A 159 3.23 -24.49 21.35
N TRP A 160 1.91 -24.65 21.29
CA TRP A 160 0.97 -23.88 22.09
C TRP A 160 1.10 -24.24 23.57
N SER A 161 1.17 -23.21 24.40
CA SER A 161 1.04 -23.30 25.86
C SER A 161 -0.43 -23.37 26.26
N THR A 162 -0.71 -23.64 27.53
CA THR A 162 -2.08 -23.62 28.06
C THR A 162 -2.78 -22.28 27.84
N ASN A 163 -2.04 -21.16 27.95
CA ASN A 163 -2.59 -19.83 27.68
C ASN A 163 -2.95 -19.65 26.19
N ASP A 164 -2.17 -20.25 25.29
CA ASP A 164 -2.44 -20.21 23.85
C ASP A 164 -3.69 -21.02 23.49
N VAL A 165 -3.88 -22.18 24.12
CA VAL A 165 -5.09 -23.01 23.98
C VAL A 165 -6.32 -22.27 24.49
N VAL A 166 -6.21 -21.56 25.62
CA VAL A 166 -7.29 -20.74 26.18
C VAL A 166 -7.61 -19.56 25.28
N GLN A 167 -6.61 -18.91 24.70
CA GLN A 167 -6.80 -17.86 23.71
C GLN A 167 -7.55 -18.39 22.49
N TRP A 168 -7.12 -19.53 21.94
CA TRP A 168 -7.82 -20.18 20.82
C TRP A 168 -9.28 -20.54 21.15
N LEU A 169 -9.54 -21.10 22.35
CA LEU A 169 -10.92 -21.36 22.81
C LEU A 169 -11.73 -20.06 22.91
N THR A 170 -11.12 -18.96 23.35
CA THR A 170 -11.78 -17.64 23.39
C THR A 170 -12.22 -17.20 21.99
N ASP A 171 -11.39 -17.46 20.99
CA ASP A 171 -11.63 -17.06 19.60
C ASP A 171 -12.76 -17.86 18.93
N LEU A 172 -13.10 -19.06 19.43
CA LEU A 172 -14.25 -19.84 18.95
C LEU A 172 -15.61 -19.21 19.33
N GLY A 173 -15.62 -18.32 20.32
CA GLY A 173 -16.80 -17.55 20.69
C GLY A 173 -16.99 -17.37 22.19
N SER A 174 -17.93 -16.49 22.54
CA SER A 174 -18.25 -16.16 23.94
C SER A 174 -18.75 -17.36 24.75
N TRP A 175 -19.32 -18.38 24.10
CA TRP A 175 -19.85 -19.60 24.72
C TRP A 175 -18.79 -20.53 25.32
N THR A 176 -17.49 -20.28 25.08
CA THR A 176 -16.42 -21.17 25.57
C THR A 176 -15.97 -20.92 27.01
N VAL A 177 -16.64 -20.03 27.77
CA VAL A 177 -16.18 -19.59 29.10
C VAL A 177 -15.84 -20.74 30.04
N ASP A 178 -16.74 -21.71 30.12
CA ASP A 178 -16.58 -22.84 31.03
C ASP A 178 -15.43 -23.76 30.57
N TYR A 179 -15.29 -23.96 29.26
CA TYR A 179 -14.22 -24.78 28.68
C TYR A 179 -12.85 -24.15 28.85
N ARG A 180 -12.75 -22.82 28.85
CA ARG A 180 -11.49 -22.11 29.11
C ARG A 180 -11.00 -22.34 30.53
N MET A 181 -11.91 -22.35 31.50
CA MET A 181 -11.56 -22.60 32.90
C MET A 181 -11.10 -24.05 33.11
N GLU A 182 -11.78 -25.01 32.49
CA GLU A 182 -11.37 -26.41 32.54
C GLU A 182 -10.05 -26.65 31.79
N ALA A 183 -9.81 -25.95 30.67
CA ALA A 183 -8.54 -26.02 29.95
C ALA A 183 -7.35 -25.52 30.78
N MET A 184 -7.56 -24.43 31.53
CA MET A 184 -6.56 -23.93 32.48
C MET A 184 -6.34 -24.90 33.65
N ARG A 185 -7.43 -25.44 34.22
CA ARG A 185 -7.37 -26.37 35.35
C ARG A 185 -6.61 -27.65 35.02
N ASN A 186 -6.82 -28.17 33.81
CA ASN A 186 -6.21 -29.41 33.35
C ASN A 186 -4.88 -29.21 32.61
N GLU A 187 -4.33 -27.98 32.64
CA GLU A 187 -3.06 -27.60 32.01
C GLU A 187 -2.92 -28.07 30.56
N ILE A 188 -4.01 -28.00 29.78
CA ILE A 188 -4.03 -28.51 28.41
C ILE A 188 -3.06 -27.73 27.54
N ASP A 189 -2.01 -28.39 27.06
CA ASP A 189 -1.10 -27.83 26.09
C ASP A 189 -1.54 -28.18 24.65
N GLY A 190 -0.91 -27.55 23.67
CA GLY A 190 -1.24 -27.79 22.26
C GLY A 190 -0.97 -29.22 21.79
N ARG A 191 -0.06 -29.93 22.45
CA ARG A 191 0.25 -31.34 22.15
C ARG A 191 -0.90 -32.24 22.57
N LEU A 192 -1.41 -32.03 23.78
CA LEU A 192 -2.56 -32.73 24.31
C LEU A 192 -3.81 -32.41 23.49
N LEU A 193 -3.98 -31.15 23.06
CA LEU A 193 -5.10 -30.71 22.22
C LEU A 193 -5.10 -31.40 20.84
N VAL A 194 -3.93 -31.50 20.18
CA VAL A 194 -3.79 -32.17 18.88
C VAL A 194 -3.88 -33.69 19.02
N ALA A 195 -3.45 -34.25 20.15
CA ALA A 195 -3.59 -35.68 20.43
C ALA A 195 -5.03 -36.07 20.82
N ALA A 196 -5.86 -35.11 21.24
CA ALA A 196 -7.20 -35.38 21.73
C ALA A 196 -8.11 -35.98 20.63
N ASP A 197 -8.86 -37.00 21.03
CA ASP A 197 -9.97 -37.59 20.30
C ASP A 197 -11.32 -37.14 20.90
N ASN A 198 -12.43 -37.53 20.26
CA ASN A 198 -13.77 -37.13 20.68
C ASN A 198 -14.19 -37.66 22.07
N ALA A 199 -13.56 -38.71 22.57
CA ALA A 199 -13.83 -39.28 23.89
C ALA A 199 -12.99 -38.58 24.99
N SER A 200 -11.75 -38.25 24.65
CA SER A 200 -10.83 -37.50 25.52
C SER A 200 -11.32 -36.07 25.72
N LEU A 201 -11.97 -35.44 24.73
CA LEU A 201 -12.53 -34.10 24.84
C LEU A 201 -13.61 -33.97 25.94
N GLU A 202 -14.44 -35.00 26.13
CA GLU A 202 -15.43 -35.02 27.21
C GLU A 202 -14.76 -35.10 28.59
N THR A 203 -13.67 -35.86 28.69
CA THR A 203 -12.93 -36.04 29.95
C THR A 203 -12.08 -34.81 30.29
N ILE A 204 -11.49 -34.18 29.28
CA ILE A 204 -10.48 -33.12 29.45
C ILE A 204 -11.14 -31.72 29.51
N LEU A 205 -12.21 -31.46 28.76
CA LEU A 205 -12.89 -30.15 28.72
C LEU A 205 -14.31 -30.17 29.30
N ASN A 206 -14.82 -31.33 29.74
CA ASN A 206 -16.18 -31.49 30.27
C ASN A 206 -17.28 -30.96 29.33
N VAL A 207 -17.13 -31.23 28.03
CA VAL A 207 -18.06 -30.75 27.00
C VAL A 207 -19.31 -31.64 26.96
N THR A 208 -20.34 -31.27 27.71
CA THR A 208 -21.61 -32.01 27.77
C THR A 208 -22.58 -31.67 26.63
N ASN A 209 -22.41 -30.51 25.99
CA ASN A 209 -23.29 -30.07 24.91
C ASN A 209 -22.83 -30.62 23.55
N VAL A 210 -23.73 -31.32 22.86
CA VAL A 210 -23.48 -31.95 21.55
C VAL A 210 -23.07 -30.93 20.47
N LEU A 211 -23.64 -29.72 20.49
CA LEU A 211 -23.31 -28.66 19.52
C LEU A 211 -21.91 -28.11 19.76
N HIS A 212 -21.56 -27.84 21.02
CA HIS A 212 -20.22 -27.37 21.40
C HIS A 212 -19.16 -28.43 21.10
N LYS A 213 -19.47 -29.71 21.37
CA LYS A 213 -18.61 -30.83 21.02
C LYS A 213 -18.34 -30.87 19.52
N LYS A 214 -19.39 -30.78 18.69
CA LYS A 214 -19.23 -30.76 17.23
C LYS A 214 -18.40 -29.55 16.76
N ALA A 215 -18.63 -28.37 17.32
CA ALA A 215 -17.89 -27.16 16.97
C ALA A 215 -16.39 -27.25 17.34
N ILE A 216 -16.08 -27.68 18.57
CA ILE A 216 -14.69 -27.84 19.03
C ILE A 216 -13.99 -28.95 18.25
N SER A 217 -14.64 -30.10 18.03
CA SER A 217 -14.08 -31.19 17.24
C SER A 217 -13.78 -30.77 15.80
N ASN A 218 -14.67 -29.99 15.17
CA ASN A 218 -14.43 -29.46 13.83
C ASN A 218 -13.24 -28.48 13.81
N ALA A 219 -13.17 -27.58 14.80
CA ALA A 219 -12.05 -26.65 14.91
C ALA A 219 -10.71 -27.36 15.17
N ILE A 220 -10.70 -28.42 15.99
CA ILE A 220 -9.52 -29.27 16.21
C ILE A 220 -9.14 -30.01 14.93
N TRP A 221 -10.12 -30.51 14.17
CA TRP A 221 -9.86 -31.14 12.88
C TRP A 221 -9.17 -30.16 11.91
N GLN A 222 -9.65 -28.92 11.83
CA GLN A 222 -9.01 -27.86 11.03
C GLN A 222 -7.57 -27.59 11.50
N LEU A 223 -7.30 -27.56 12.82
CA LEU A 223 -5.96 -27.41 13.35
C LEU A 223 -5.02 -28.56 12.96
N LYS A 224 -5.53 -29.79 12.90
CA LYS A 224 -4.74 -30.97 12.50
C LYS A 224 -4.41 -30.95 11.01
N GLU A 225 -5.39 -30.61 10.18
CA GLU A 225 -5.26 -30.60 8.72
C GLU A 225 -4.31 -29.51 8.24
N PHE A 226 -4.50 -28.26 8.70
CA PHE A 226 -3.72 -27.12 8.24
C PHE A 226 -2.45 -26.87 9.08
N ASN A 227 -2.31 -27.53 10.23
CA ASN A 227 -1.21 -27.34 11.20
C ASN A 227 -1.01 -25.87 11.63
N MET A 228 -2.07 -25.09 11.57
CA MET A 228 -2.11 -23.67 11.92
C MET A 228 -3.52 -23.27 12.35
N LYS A 229 -3.63 -22.22 13.17
CA LYS A 229 -4.92 -21.61 13.48
C LYS A 229 -5.44 -20.88 12.23
N LEU A 230 -6.69 -21.16 11.83
CA LEU A 230 -7.38 -20.36 10.81
C LEU A 230 -7.73 -18.97 11.37
N PRO A 231 -7.64 -17.91 10.54
CA PRO A 231 -7.91 -16.55 10.99
C PRO A 231 -9.38 -16.36 11.34
N GLY A 232 -9.66 -15.97 12.58
CA GLY A 232 -11.01 -15.65 13.08
C GLY A 232 -11.38 -14.16 13.00
N SER A 233 -10.41 -13.30 12.64
CA SER A 233 -10.62 -11.85 12.49
C SER A 233 -9.92 -11.28 11.26
N LEU A 234 -10.34 -10.08 10.85
CA LEU A 234 -9.70 -9.34 9.75
C LEU A 234 -8.18 -9.15 9.97
N TRP A 235 -7.78 -8.88 11.21
CA TRP A 235 -6.39 -8.61 11.57
C TRP A 235 -5.53 -9.85 11.45
N GLU A 236 -6.10 -10.99 11.87
CA GLU A 236 -5.53 -12.31 11.76
C GLU A 236 -5.35 -12.74 10.29
N TYR A 237 -6.37 -12.50 9.47
CA TYR A 237 -6.30 -12.76 8.03
C TYR A 237 -5.23 -11.91 7.35
N LYS A 238 -5.15 -10.62 7.70
CA LYS A 238 -4.13 -9.70 7.20
C LYS A 238 -2.72 -10.14 7.57
N ALA A 239 -2.51 -10.57 8.81
CA ALA A 239 -1.21 -11.05 9.28
C ALA A 239 -0.76 -12.29 8.50
N LEU A 240 -1.69 -13.20 8.18
CA LEU A 240 -1.41 -14.40 7.41
C LEU A 240 -1.21 -14.10 5.91
N HIS A 241 -2.01 -13.20 5.34
CA HIS A 241 -2.01 -12.88 3.92
C HIS A 241 -1.93 -11.37 3.69
N PRO A 242 -0.78 -10.72 3.97
CA PRO A 242 -0.66 -9.27 3.86
C PRO A 242 -0.85 -8.77 2.41
N GLY A 243 -0.51 -9.60 1.43
CA GLY A 243 -0.61 -9.28 0.01
C GLY A 243 -2.00 -9.34 -0.55
N ARG A 244 -2.66 -10.47 -0.32
CA ARG A 244 -4.06 -10.66 -0.69
C ARG A 244 -4.91 -9.60 -0.01
N SER A 245 -4.68 -9.31 1.27
CA SER A 245 -5.41 -8.29 2.01
C SER A 245 -5.25 -6.89 1.42
N LEU A 246 -4.02 -6.50 1.07
CA LEU A 246 -3.77 -5.20 0.47
C LEU A 246 -4.31 -5.11 -0.97
N PHE A 247 -4.15 -6.16 -1.75
CA PHE A 247 -4.73 -6.28 -3.09
C PHE A 247 -6.25 -6.17 -3.04
N LEU A 248 -6.92 -6.86 -2.13
CA LEU A 248 -8.37 -6.79 -1.98
C LEU A 248 -8.80 -5.38 -1.58
N VAL A 249 -8.15 -4.75 -0.60
CA VAL A 249 -8.52 -3.39 -0.17
C VAL A 249 -8.34 -2.36 -1.29
N TYR A 250 -7.26 -2.47 -2.08
CA TYR A 250 -6.98 -1.53 -3.18
C TYR A 250 -7.84 -1.84 -4.42
N GLY A 251 -7.91 -3.11 -4.79
CA GLY A 251 -8.68 -3.59 -5.92
C GLY A 251 -10.17 -3.35 -5.75
N MET A 252 -10.73 -3.64 -4.58
CA MET A 252 -12.16 -3.42 -4.30
C MET A 252 -12.52 -1.94 -4.22
N LYS A 253 -11.55 -1.06 -3.92
CA LYS A 253 -11.74 0.38 -3.92
C LYS A 253 -11.84 0.95 -5.34
N ASP A 254 -10.86 0.64 -6.19
CA ASP A 254 -10.74 1.31 -7.49
C ASP A 254 -11.41 0.51 -8.63
N PHE A 255 -11.40 -0.83 -8.56
CA PHE A 255 -11.89 -1.75 -9.60
C PHE A 255 -12.56 -2.99 -9.01
N PRO A 256 -13.71 -2.87 -8.32
CA PRO A 256 -14.36 -4.01 -7.68
C PRO A 256 -14.72 -5.12 -8.67
N ARG A 257 -15.09 -4.77 -9.91
CA ARG A 257 -15.47 -5.75 -10.94
C ARG A 257 -14.29 -6.62 -11.36
N THR A 258 -13.16 -5.98 -11.69
CA THR A 258 -11.93 -6.69 -12.05
C THR A 258 -11.38 -7.50 -10.87
N THR A 259 -11.50 -6.97 -9.66
CA THR A 259 -10.99 -7.63 -8.45
C THR A 259 -11.82 -8.86 -8.10
N LEU A 260 -13.15 -8.78 -8.15
CA LEU A 260 -14.02 -9.94 -7.97
C LEU A 260 -13.85 -10.97 -9.09
N LEU A 261 -13.63 -10.52 -10.34
CA LEU A 261 -13.33 -11.42 -11.46
C LEU A 261 -11.96 -12.11 -11.29
N TYR A 262 -10.96 -11.40 -10.77
CA TYR A 262 -9.68 -12.00 -10.39
C TYR A 262 -9.88 -13.06 -9.30
N VAL A 263 -10.63 -12.73 -8.24
CA VAL A 263 -10.92 -13.64 -7.14
C VAL A 263 -11.67 -14.88 -7.65
N TYR A 264 -12.62 -14.73 -8.58
CA TYR A 264 -13.30 -15.84 -9.23
C TYR A 264 -12.35 -16.77 -10.02
N PHE A 265 -11.41 -16.23 -10.80
CA PHE A 265 -10.54 -17.06 -11.65
C PHE A 265 -9.32 -17.65 -10.93
N PHE A 266 -8.79 -16.95 -9.92
CA PHE A 266 -7.51 -17.31 -9.30
C PHE A 266 -7.62 -17.74 -7.84
N GLU A 267 -8.71 -17.39 -7.14
CA GLU A 267 -8.90 -17.64 -5.70
C GLU A 267 -10.34 -18.12 -5.42
N TYR A 268 -10.82 -19.07 -6.24
CA TYR A 268 -12.22 -19.50 -6.25
C TYR A 268 -12.64 -20.14 -4.92
N ASP A 269 -11.97 -21.22 -4.53
CA ASP A 269 -12.35 -22.01 -3.34
C ASP A 269 -12.07 -21.26 -2.03
N GLU A 270 -10.98 -20.49 -1.99
CA GLU A 270 -10.50 -19.84 -0.75
C GLU A 270 -11.23 -18.54 -0.41
N ILE A 271 -11.62 -17.75 -1.42
CA ILE A 271 -12.12 -16.38 -1.22
C ILE A 271 -13.47 -16.18 -1.89
N PHE A 272 -13.61 -16.59 -3.16
CA PHE A 272 -14.83 -16.33 -3.92
C PHE A 272 -16.04 -17.09 -3.35
N LEU A 273 -15.89 -18.39 -3.12
CA LEU A 273 -16.98 -19.27 -2.72
C LEU A 273 -17.51 -18.92 -1.31
N PRO A 274 -16.67 -18.69 -0.28
CA PRO A 274 -17.14 -18.17 1.00
C PRO A 274 -17.81 -16.79 0.91
N PHE A 275 -17.29 -15.91 0.05
CA PHE A 275 -17.88 -14.59 -0.18
C PHE A 275 -19.27 -14.69 -0.81
N LEU A 276 -19.45 -15.59 -1.78
CA LEU A 276 -20.73 -15.83 -2.45
C LEU A 276 -21.77 -16.37 -1.46
N HIS A 277 -21.43 -17.43 -0.71
CA HIS A 277 -22.34 -18.03 0.27
C HIS A 277 -22.67 -17.08 1.43
N SER A 278 -21.72 -16.26 1.86
CA SER A 278 -21.96 -15.23 2.88
C SER A 278 -22.86 -14.10 2.39
N THR A 279 -22.89 -13.80 1.09
CA THR A 279 -23.71 -12.73 0.51
C THR A 279 -25.12 -13.19 0.11
N TYR A 280 -25.25 -14.47 -0.24
CA TYR A 280 -26.50 -15.11 -0.66
C TYR A 280 -26.70 -16.42 0.11
N PRO A 281 -26.98 -16.36 1.44
CA PRO A 281 -27.17 -17.56 2.22
C PRO A 281 -28.40 -18.33 1.74
N GLU A 282 -28.27 -19.65 1.58
CA GLU A 282 -29.44 -20.53 1.43
C GLU A 282 -30.10 -20.75 2.80
N ASN A 283 -31.41 -20.97 2.82
CA ASN A 283 -32.21 -21.24 4.03
C ASN A 283 -31.88 -22.62 4.62
N THR A 284 -30.65 -22.84 5.04
CA THR A 284 -30.19 -24.06 5.71
C THR A 284 -29.82 -23.75 7.15
N ASP A 285 -30.16 -24.66 8.07
CA ASP A 285 -30.07 -24.44 9.51
C ASP A 285 -28.62 -24.28 10.04
N ILE A 286 -27.59 -24.49 9.20
CA ILE A 286 -26.17 -24.39 9.61
C ILE A 286 -25.30 -23.79 8.48
N PRO A 287 -25.13 -22.46 8.43
CA PRO A 287 -24.40 -21.76 7.36
C PRO A 287 -22.91 -22.12 7.23
N SER A 288 -22.27 -22.55 8.32
CA SER A 288 -20.82 -22.80 8.37
C SER A 288 -20.37 -24.13 7.76
N ILE A 289 -21.30 -25.06 7.49
CA ILE A 289 -20.99 -26.39 6.96
C ILE A 289 -20.94 -26.40 5.43
N HIS A 290 -21.68 -25.51 4.77
CA HIS A 290 -21.84 -25.47 3.31
C HIS A 290 -21.02 -24.36 2.63
N LEU A 291 -20.08 -23.74 3.35
CA LEU A 291 -19.31 -22.57 2.86
C LEU A 291 -18.39 -22.88 1.67
N TYR A 292 -18.14 -24.17 1.41
CA TYR A 292 -17.27 -24.67 0.35
C TYR A 292 -18.01 -25.59 -0.64
N ASP A 293 -19.34 -25.67 -0.55
CA ASP A 293 -20.13 -26.46 -1.49
C ASP A 293 -20.37 -25.68 -2.78
N ASP A 294 -20.59 -26.41 -3.88
CA ASP A 294 -20.88 -25.80 -5.18
C ASP A 294 -22.11 -24.88 -5.09
N PRO A 295 -22.07 -23.68 -5.71
CA PRO A 295 -23.15 -22.72 -5.60
C PRO A 295 -24.39 -23.17 -6.39
N SER A 296 -25.56 -22.79 -5.90
CA SER A 296 -26.79 -23.05 -6.64
C SER A 296 -26.96 -22.08 -7.81
N LEU A 297 -27.64 -22.53 -8.87
CA LEU A 297 -27.94 -21.71 -10.06
C LEU A 297 -28.60 -20.38 -9.68
N ARG A 298 -29.39 -20.35 -8.60
CA ARG A 298 -30.02 -19.13 -8.09
C ARG A 298 -28.98 -18.15 -7.55
N GLN A 299 -28.06 -18.61 -6.70
CA GLN A 299 -27.00 -17.77 -6.14
C GLN A 299 -26.12 -17.17 -7.25
N GLU A 300 -25.78 -17.97 -8.26
CA GLU A 300 -24.98 -17.51 -9.40
C GLU A 300 -25.69 -16.41 -10.20
N ILE A 301 -26.98 -16.57 -10.50
CA ILE A 301 -27.76 -15.57 -11.26
C ILE A 301 -27.90 -14.27 -10.45
N GLU A 302 -28.24 -14.38 -9.16
CA GLU A 302 -28.37 -13.20 -8.30
C GLU A 302 -27.03 -12.47 -8.20
N PHE A 303 -25.93 -13.19 -7.95
CA PHE A 303 -24.59 -12.62 -7.91
C PHE A 303 -24.21 -11.94 -9.22
N LEU A 304 -24.34 -12.61 -10.38
CA LEU A 304 -23.96 -12.06 -11.68
C LEU A 304 -24.76 -10.79 -12.03
N THR A 305 -26.04 -10.76 -11.66
CA THR A 305 -26.91 -9.60 -11.87
C THR A 305 -26.42 -8.39 -11.05
N TYR A 306 -26.16 -8.57 -9.75
CA TYR A 306 -25.70 -7.47 -8.91
C TYR A 306 -24.24 -7.08 -9.20
N PHE A 307 -23.38 -8.05 -9.53
CA PHE A 307 -21.99 -7.81 -9.93
C PHE A 307 -21.88 -6.90 -11.15
N THR A 308 -22.73 -7.11 -12.16
CA THR A 308 -22.71 -6.33 -13.40
C THR A 308 -23.28 -4.92 -13.23
N ILE A 309 -24.36 -4.77 -12.45
CA ILE A 309 -25.09 -3.50 -12.33
C ILE A 309 -24.56 -2.65 -11.16
N LEU A 310 -24.30 -3.26 -10.00
CA LEU A 310 -23.95 -2.59 -8.74
C LEU A 310 -22.89 -3.40 -7.95
N PRO A 311 -21.62 -3.42 -8.39
CA PRO A 311 -20.58 -4.24 -7.74
C PRO A 311 -20.36 -3.88 -6.26
N TYR A 312 -20.43 -2.59 -5.90
CA TYR A 312 -20.29 -2.14 -4.52
C TYR A 312 -21.46 -2.52 -3.61
N TRP A 313 -22.63 -2.82 -4.20
CA TRP A 313 -23.77 -3.34 -3.44
C TRP A 313 -23.48 -4.75 -2.94
N VAL A 314 -22.84 -5.60 -3.73
CA VAL A 314 -22.43 -6.96 -3.33
C VAL A 314 -21.46 -6.89 -2.14
N VAL A 315 -20.50 -5.97 -2.18
CA VAL A 315 -19.57 -5.71 -1.06
C VAL A 315 -20.31 -5.23 0.18
N SER A 316 -21.31 -4.37 0.01
CA SER A 316 -22.13 -3.86 1.12
C SER A 316 -22.96 -4.98 1.75
N LYS A 317 -23.54 -5.89 0.95
CA LYS A 317 -24.23 -7.09 1.45
C LYS A 317 -23.29 -7.98 2.27
N PHE A 318 -22.06 -8.17 1.81
CA PHE A 318 -21.06 -8.92 2.59
C PHE A 318 -20.78 -8.23 3.93
N CYS A 319 -20.56 -6.91 3.93
CA CYS A 319 -20.34 -6.15 5.16
C CYS A 319 -21.54 -6.24 6.12
N TRP A 320 -22.76 -6.36 5.58
CA TRP A 320 -23.98 -6.52 6.37
C TRP A 320 -24.00 -7.83 7.14
N ALA A 321 -23.57 -8.94 6.53
CA ALA A 321 -23.51 -10.24 7.18
C ALA A 321 -22.58 -10.26 8.42
N TRP A 322 -21.59 -9.37 8.46
CA TRP A 322 -20.60 -9.26 9.55
C TRP A 322 -20.79 -8.02 10.43
N PHE A 323 -21.90 -7.29 10.26
CA PHE A 323 -22.13 -6.01 10.92
C PHE A 323 -22.13 -6.13 12.44
N ASP A 324 -22.75 -7.19 12.96
CA ASP A 324 -22.85 -7.44 14.41
C ASP A 324 -21.49 -7.68 15.07
N VAL A 325 -20.55 -8.27 14.31
CA VAL A 325 -19.19 -8.58 14.79
C VAL A 325 -18.26 -7.38 14.62
N HIS A 326 -18.41 -6.62 13.54
CA HIS A 326 -17.46 -5.59 13.12
C HIS A 326 -18.09 -4.22 12.83
N PHE A 327 -18.93 -3.73 13.75
CA PHE A 327 -19.69 -2.48 13.62
C PHE A 327 -18.90 -1.32 12.98
N TYR A 328 -17.79 -0.90 13.60
CA TYR A 328 -17.05 0.29 13.14
C TYR A 328 -16.48 0.14 11.72
N ILE A 329 -15.92 -1.02 11.39
CA ILE A 329 -15.30 -1.28 10.08
C ILE A 329 -16.39 -1.38 9.02
N CYS A 330 -17.47 -2.11 9.30
CA CYS A 330 -18.60 -2.24 8.39
C CYS A 330 -19.28 -0.88 8.14
N SER A 331 -19.45 -0.04 9.17
CA SER A 331 -19.99 1.33 8.99
C SER A 331 -19.14 2.17 8.03
N MET A 332 -17.81 2.15 8.17
CA MET A 332 -16.91 2.87 7.26
C MET A 332 -16.98 2.31 5.82
N MET A 333 -17.08 0.99 5.68
CA MET A 333 -17.24 0.34 4.37
C MET A 333 -18.58 0.66 3.71
N PHE A 334 -19.68 0.76 4.46
CA PHE A 334 -20.97 1.19 3.91
C PHE A 334 -20.91 2.60 3.35
N VAL A 335 -20.34 3.55 4.10
CA VAL A 335 -20.16 4.93 3.63
C VAL A 335 -19.30 4.94 2.37
N ASN A 336 -18.22 4.17 2.34
CA ASN A 336 -17.35 4.08 1.17
C ASN A 336 -18.10 3.52 -0.06
N CYS A 337 -18.81 2.40 0.10
CA CYS A 337 -19.54 1.75 -0.98
C CYS A 337 -20.68 2.64 -1.51
N ALA A 338 -21.40 3.35 -0.64
CA ALA A 338 -22.43 4.31 -1.05
C ALA A 338 -21.83 5.46 -1.87
N THR A 339 -20.69 6.00 -1.42
CA THR A 339 -19.98 7.09 -2.10
C THR A 339 -19.46 6.65 -3.47
N LEU A 340 -18.91 5.44 -3.56
CA LEU A 340 -18.42 4.85 -4.81
C LEU A 340 -19.56 4.53 -5.80
N THR A 341 -20.69 4.00 -5.30
CA THR A 341 -21.90 3.78 -6.12
C THR A 341 -22.42 5.08 -6.70
N PHE A 342 -22.42 6.16 -5.91
CA PHE A 342 -22.82 7.48 -6.37
C PHE A 342 -21.88 8.03 -7.45
N LEU A 343 -20.56 7.88 -7.28
CA LEU A 343 -19.57 8.25 -8.30
C LEU A 343 -19.75 7.48 -9.61
N GLU A 344 -20.02 6.17 -9.55
CA GLU A 344 -20.33 5.39 -10.75
C GLU A 344 -21.62 5.87 -11.44
N ALA A 345 -22.66 6.19 -10.68
CA ALA A 345 -23.90 6.72 -11.23
C ALA A 345 -23.70 8.08 -11.94
N MET A 346 -22.88 8.97 -11.37
CA MET A 346 -22.51 10.23 -12.01
C MET A 346 -21.71 10.02 -13.29
N ALA A 347 -20.77 9.08 -13.30
CA ALA A 347 -20.02 8.71 -14.50
C ALA A 347 -20.94 8.13 -15.60
N PHE A 348 -21.90 7.29 -15.22
CA PHE A 348 -22.88 6.72 -16.14
C PHE A 348 -23.79 7.79 -16.75
N LYS A 349 -24.24 8.77 -15.96
CA LYS A 349 -25.01 9.92 -16.45
C LYS A 349 -24.25 10.72 -17.52
N LYS A 350 -22.93 10.87 -17.36
CA LYS A 350 -22.05 11.55 -18.34
C LYS A 350 -21.88 10.76 -19.65
N LEU A 351 -22.06 9.43 -19.62
CA LEU A 351 -22.03 8.56 -20.80
C LEU A 351 -23.36 8.56 -21.56
N PHE A 352 -24.47 8.91 -20.92
CA PHE A 352 -25.81 8.94 -21.51
C PHE A 352 -25.95 9.78 -22.79
N PRO A 353 -25.29 10.96 -22.93
CA PRO A 353 -25.28 11.67 -24.21
C PRO A 353 -24.49 10.97 -25.35
N MET A 354 -24.04 9.71 -25.21
CA MET A 354 -23.34 8.91 -26.24
C MET A 354 -22.23 9.68 -26.98
N ASN A 355 -21.59 10.62 -26.28
CA ASN A 355 -20.51 11.41 -26.85
C ASN A 355 -19.23 10.57 -26.86
N LYS A 356 -18.67 10.38 -28.05
CA LYS A 356 -17.47 9.57 -28.32
C LYS A 356 -16.27 9.99 -27.47
N GLU A 357 -16.15 11.28 -27.14
CA GLU A 357 -15.06 11.80 -26.31
C GLU A 357 -15.14 11.32 -24.85
N TYR A 358 -16.33 11.33 -24.24
CA TYR A 358 -16.52 10.85 -22.86
C TYR A 358 -16.35 9.33 -22.77
N CYS A 359 -16.74 8.57 -23.79
CA CYS A 359 -16.53 7.13 -23.85
C CYS A 359 -15.04 6.77 -23.92
N ILE A 360 -14.26 7.45 -24.78
CA ILE A 360 -12.80 7.25 -24.89
C ILE A 360 -12.10 7.68 -23.60
N ALA A 361 -12.53 8.78 -22.97
CA ALA A 361 -11.99 9.23 -21.69
C ALA A 361 -12.26 8.23 -20.57
N GLY A 362 -13.48 7.68 -20.50
CA GLY A 362 -13.85 6.62 -19.55
C GLY A 362 -13.00 5.36 -19.73
N LEU A 363 -12.87 4.88 -20.97
CA LEU A 363 -12.05 3.69 -21.28
C LEU A 363 -10.57 3.91 -20.96
N ARG A 364 -10.03 5.10 -21.23
CA ARG A 364 -8.66 5.47 -20.87
C ARG A 364 -8.46 5.54 -19.36
N SER A 365 -9.45 6.05 -18.62
CA SER A 365 -9.41 6.08 -17.15
C SER A 365 -9.42 4.67 -16.57
N TYR A 366 -10.29 3.81 -17.08
CA TYR A 366 -10.36 2.40 -16.69
C TYR A 366 -9.05 1.66 -17.01
N GLY A 367 -8.49 1.88 -18.21
CA GLY A 367 -7.22 1.28 -18.61
C GLY A 367 -6.03 1.72 -17.75
N LYS A 368 -5.94 3.00 -17.38
CA LYS A 368 -4.91 3.48 -16.42
C LYS A 368 -5.02 2.80 -15.07
N GLY A 369 -6.26 2.63 -14.61
CA GLY A 369 -6.60 1.91 -13.41
C GLY A 369 -6.11 0.47 -13.39
N LEU A 370 -6.46 -0.27 -14.45
CA LEU A 370 -6.10 -1.67 -14.63
C LEU A 370 -4.57 -1.86 -14.72
N MET A 371 -3.87 -0.95 -15.40
CA MET A 371 -2.40 -0.94 -15.45
C MET A 371 -1.77 -0.64 -14.09
N SER A 372 -2.38 0.24 -13.29
CA SER A 372 -1.94 0.50 -11.91
C SER A 372 -2.11 -0.74 -11.02
N THR A 373 -3.22 -1.46 -11.13
CA THR A 373 -3.47 -2.70 -10.39
C THR A 373 -2.51 -3.81 -10.81
N PHE A 374 -2.24 -3.96 -12.11
CA PHE A 374 -1.26 -4.92 -12.62
C PHE A 374 0.16 -4.61 -12.12
N PHE A 375 0.57 -3.33 -12.19
CA PHE A 375 1.86 -2.90 -11.65
C PHE A 375 1.96 -3.18 -10.14
N PHE A 376 0.88 -2.94 -9.40
CA PHE A 376 0.80 -3.22 -7.98
C PHE A 376 0.96 -4.72 -7.67
N LEU A 377 0.28 -5.61 -8.40
CA LEU A 377 0.40 -7.07 -8.26
C LEU A 377 1.82 -7.56 -8.53
N MET A 378 2.52 -6.95 -9.50
CA MET A 378 3.90 -7.32 -9.83
C MET A 378 4.91 -6.84 -8.79
N VAL A 379 4.69 -5.65 -8.21
CA VAL A 379 5.63 -5.01 -7.29
C VAL A 379 5.43 -5.47 -5.84
N TRP A 380 4.20 -5.77 -5.44
CA TRP A 380 3.81 -6.20 -4.09
C TRP A 380 4.75 -7.27 -3.46
N PRO A 381 5.18 -8.35 -4.15
CA PRO A 381 6.00 -9.40 -3.53
C PRO A 381 7.38 -8.91 -3.05
N ILE A 382 7.83 -7.75 -3.54
CA ILE A 382 9.13 -7.15 -3.25
C ILE A 382 8.99 -6.06 -2.16
N VAL A 383 7.76 -5.66 -1.83
CA VAL A 383 7.49 -4.59 -0.88
C VAL A 383 7.59 -5.11 0.56
N PRO A 384 8.38 -4.48 1.45
CA PRO A 384 8.42 -4.81 2.86
C PRO A 384 7.03 -4.74 3.51
N SER A 385 6.70 -5.71 4.38
CA SER A 385 5.40 -5.80 5.07
C SER A 385 4.97 -4.50 5.76
N LEU A 386 5.93 -3.75 6.28
CA LEU A 386 5.69 -2.46 6.89
C LEU A 386 5.04 -1.42 5.96
N ILE A 387 5.51 -1.37 4.72
CA ILE A 387 4.99 -0.44 3.70
C ILE A 387 3.57 -0.90 3.34
N CYS A 388 3.34 -2.20 3.29
CA CYS A 388 2.04 -2.78 3.03
C CYS A 388 1.03 -2.46 4.14
N ASP A 389 1.45 -2.52 5.40
CA ASP A 389 0.63 -2.12 6.54
C ASP A 389 0.25 -0.64 6.45
N PHE A 390 1.21 0.24 6.19
CA PHE A 390 0.94 1.67 6.03
C PHE A 390 -0.11 1.94 4.95
N PHE A 391 0.01 1.30 3.78
CA PHE A 391 -0.96 1.46 2.71
C PHE A 391 -2.32 0.85 3.07
N PHE A 392 -2.36 -0.33 3.68
CA PHE A 392 -3.60 -0.99 4.09
C PHE A 392 -4.44 -0.07 5.00
N TYR A 393 -3.82 0.47 6.05
CA TYR A 393 -4.51 1.37 6.98
C TYR A 393 -4.87 2.71 6.33
N SER A 394 -3.96 3.28 5.54
CA SER A 394 -4.22 4.55 4.87
C SER A 394 -5.42 4.45 3.92
N VAL A 395 -5.52 3.35 3.17
CA VAL A 395 -6.65 3.12 2.27
C VAL A 395 -7.93 2.88 3.06
N LEU A 396 -7.91 2.06 4.10
CA LEU A 396 -9.10 1.75 4.89
C LEU A 396 -9.74 3.00 5.52
N PHE A 397 -8.92 3.92 6.06
CA PHE A 397 -9.41 5.09 6.79
C PHE A 397 -9.61 6.34 5.92
N PHE A 398 -8.72 6.64 4.97
CA PHE A 398 -8.78 7.92 4.22
C PHE A 398 -9.64 7.86 2.96
N THR A 399 -9.92 6.66 2.43
CA THR A 399 -10.68 6.49 1.18
C THR A 399 -12.10 7.07 1.24
N PRO A 400 -12.90 6.86 2.30
CA PRO A 400 -14.23 7.45 2.39
C PRO A 400 -14.19 8.98 2.26
N PHE A 401 -13.25 9.63 2.96
CA PHE A 401 -13.07 11.08 2.92
C PHE A 401 -12.63 11.58 1.54
N TYR A 402 -11.69 10.88 0.89
CA TYR A 402 -11.25 11.21 -0.46
C TYR A 402 -12.39 11.12 -1.48
N ASN A 403 -13.23 10.07 -1.38
CA ASN A 403 -14.35 9.89 -2.28
C ASN A 403 -15.43 10.96 -2.09
N VAL A 404 -15.68 11.40 -0.84
CA VAL A 404 -16.59 12.52 -0.55
C VAL A 404 -16.09 13.83 -1.14
N ASP A 405 -14.79 14.14 -1.01
CA ASP A 405 -14.17 15.32 -1.63
C ASP A 405 -14.29 15.29 -3.17
N LYS A 406 -14.10 14.11 -3.77
CA LYS A 406 -14.27 13.91 -5.22
C LYS A 406 -15.71 14.19 -5.66
N ILE A 407 -16.71 13.71 -4.92
CA ILE A 407 -18.13 14.02 -5.20
C ILE A 407 -18.37 15.53 -5.16
N TRP A 408 -17.83 16.20 -4.14
CA TRP A 408 -18.03 17.65 -3.97
C TRP A 408 -17.45 18.44 -5.15
N LYS A 409 -16.26 18.05 -5.62
CA LYS A 409 -15.60 18.63 -6.80
C LYS A 409 -16.31 18.35 -8.12
N GLU A 410 -17.08 17.27 -8.24
CA GLU A 410 -17.85 16.96 -9.45
C GLU A 410 -19.21 17.70 -9.51
N ARG A 411 -19.66 18.30 -8.40
CA ARG A 411 -20.93 19.03 -8.30
C ARG A 411 -20.79 20.53 -8.58
N ILE A 412 -19.59 21.08 -8.37
CA ILE A 412 -19.18 22.45 -8.72
C ILE A 412 -18.69 22.44 -10.17
#